data_AF-A0A0P9CNW6-F1
#
_entry.id   AF-A0A0P9CNW6-F1
#
_cell.length_a   1.000
_cell.length_b   1.000
_cell.length_c   1.000
_cell.angle_alpha   90.00
_cell.angle_beta   90.00
_cell.angle_gamma   90.00
#
_symmetry.space_group_name_H-M   'P 1'
#
loop_
_entity.id
_entity.type
_entity.pdbx_description
1 polymer ?
#
loop_
_entity_poly.entity_id
_entity_poly.type
_entity_poly.pdbx_seq_one_letter_code
_entity_poly.pdbx_strand_id
1 'polypeptide(L)'
;MASAEDIGRYRTNWQDEIESAALYQAIADHEQQSQLAEVYRRLAATEEQHAQFWEAQLRAAGQAIPQRQLGWRTRTLIWLSRRFGPQFVLPTISSLEQADDTGYRAQPESRATPMAAQERSHSRLIQTIVGGMRGGMEGSAIAQLEGRHRAASGNALRAAVLGASDGLLSNFSLVMGVAGAEMNGSGVLVAG
;
A
#
# COMPACT_ATOMS: atom_id res chain seq x y z
N MET A 1 -10.01 -16.94 -26.84
CA MET A 1 -8.63 -16.43 -26.71
C MET A 1 -8.71 -15.06 -26.04
N ALA A 2 -7.81 -14.74 -25.12
CA ALA A 2 -7.80 -13.45 -24.44
C ALA A 2 -7.54 -12.30 -25.44
N SER A 3 -8.20 -11.16 -25.27
CA SER A 3 -7.98 -9.99 -26.11
C SER A 3 -6.66 -9.27 -25.75
N ALA A 4 -6.22 -8.33 -26.59
CA ALA A 4 -5.05 -7.50 -26.28
C ALA A 4 -5.26 -6.64 -25.02
N GLU A 5 -6.50 -6.21 -24.77
CA GLU A 5 -6.90 -5.48 -23.57
C GLU A 5 -6.80 -6.37 -22.33
N ASP A 6 -7.25 -7.62 -22.42
CA ASP A 6 -7.13 -8.60 -21.33
C ASP A 6 -5.66 -8.89 -21.01
N ILE A 7 -4.81 -9.05 -22.03
CA ILE A 7 -3.37 -9.26 -21.84
C ILE A 7 -2.73 -8.05 -21.14
N GLY A 8 -3.10 -6.83 -21.55
CA GLY A 8 -2.65 -5.60 -20.88
C GLY A 8 -3.03 -5.60 -19.41
N ARG A 9 -4.29 -5.90 -19.11
CA ARG A 9 -4.82 -6.00 -17.75
C ARG A 9 -4.11 -7.07 -16.91
N TYR A 10 -3.86 -8.26 -17.47
CA TYR A 10 -3.13 -9.32 -16.77
C TYR A 10 -1.71 -8.90 -16.41
N ARG A 11 -1.03 -8.13 -17.28
CA ARG A 11 0.31 -7.61 -16.99
C ARG A 11 0.28 -6.58 -15.86
N THR A 12 -0.70 -5.67 -15.86
CA THR A 12 -0.89 -4.70 -14.78
C THR A 12 -1.13 -5.42 -13.46
N ASN A 13 -2.13 -6.31 -13.40
CA ASN A 13 -2.42 -7.09 -12.20
C ASN A 13 -1.15 -7.84 -11.72
N TRP A 14 -0.47 -8.57 -12.61
CA TRP A 14 0.76 -9.31 -12.28
C TRP A 14 1.86 -8.42 -11.68
N GLN A 15 2.04 -7.21 -12.23
CA GLN A 15 3.01 -6.25 -11.71
C GLN A 15 2.62 -5.78 -10.31
N ASP A 16 1.36 -5.45 -10.10
CA ASP A 16 0.84 -5.01 -8.80
C ASP A 16 1.04 -6.10 -7.74
N GLU A 17 0.73 -7.37 -8.06
CA GLU A 17 0.94 -8.49 -7.13
C GLU A 17 2.43 -8.66 -6.74
N ILE A 18 3.35 -8.54 -7.70
CA ILE A 18 4.80 -8.65 -7.43
C ILE A 18 5.26 -7.51 -6.53
N GLU A 19 4.78 -6.29 -6.77
CA GLU A 19 5.16 -5.13 -5.99
C GLU A 19 4.62 -5.22 -4.55
N SER A 20 3.37 -5.63 -4.38
CA SER A 20 2.74 -5.88 -3.09
C SER A 20 3.45 -6.99 -2.33
N ALA A 21 3.73 -8.13 -2.97
CA ALA A 21 4.49 -9.23 -2.37
C ALA A 21 5.85 -8.76 -1.82
N ALA A 22 6.60 -8.00 -2.62
CA ALA A 22 7.92 -7.49 -2.23
C ALA A 22 7.84 -6.47 -1.09
N LEU A 23 6.82 -5.61 -1.11
CA LEU A 23 6.62 -4.59 -0.09
C LEU A 23 6.24 -5.22 1.26
N TYR A 24 5.30 -6.17 1.27
CA TYR A 24 4.91 -6.89 2.49
C TYR A 24 6.06 -7.71 3.06
N GLN A 25 6.87 -8.35 2.22
CA GLN A 25 8.06 -9.05 2.68
C GLN A 25 9.05 -8.09 3.34
N ALA A 26 9.33 -6.95 2.70
CA ALA A 26 10.25 -5.95 3.25
C ALA A 26 9.74 -5.35 4.57
N ILE A 27 8.43 -5.18 4.73
CA ILE A 27 7.83 -4.76 5.99
C ILE A 27 8.00 -5.83 7.06
N ALA A 28 7.71 -7.09 6.71
CA ALA A 28 7.83 -8.21 7.64
C ALA A 28 9.25 -8.40 8.18
N ASP A 29 10.27 -8.17 7.34
CA ASP A 29 11.67 -8.30 7.70
C ASP A 29 12.12 -7.23 8.73
N HIS A 30 11.43 -6.10 8.76
CA HIS A 30 11.76 -4.94 9.61
C HIS A 30 10.74 -4.68 10.72
N GLU A 31 9.68 -5.48 10.80
CA GLU A 31 8.68 -5.40 11.86
C GLU A 31 9.23 -6.01 13.16
N GLN A 32 9.11 -5.26 14.25
CA GLN A 32 9.64 -5.67 15.57
C GLN A 32 8.72 -6.66 16.26
N GLN A 33 7.41 -6.56 16.03
CA GLN A 33 6.43 -7.45 16.62
C GLN A 33 6.33 -8.75 15.81
N SER A 34 6.79 -9.87 16.37
CA SER A 34 6.84 -11.16 15.67
C SER A 34 5.49 -11.62 15.09
N GLN A 35 4.40 -11.37 15.82
CA GLN A 35 3.04 -11.69 15.39
C GLN A 35 2.64 -10.88 14.15
N LEU A 36 2.94 -9.58 14.14
CA LEU A 36 2.61 -8.70 13.02
C LEU A 36 3.51 -8.98 11.81
N ALA A 37 4.79 -9.27 12.04
CA ALA A 37 5.72 -9.72 11.02
C ALA A 37 5.22 -11.01 10.33
N GLU A 38 4.62 -11.94 11.09
CA GLU A 38 4.04 -13.15 10.53
C GLU A 38 2.80 -12.86 9.68
N VAL A 39 1.96 -11.91 10.09
CA VAL A 39 0.83 -11.45 9.27
C VAL A 39 1.33 -10.92 7.92
N TYR A 40 2.33 -10.03 7.91
CA TYR A 40 2.89 -9.51 6.66
C TYR A 40 3.55 -10.59 5.79
N ARG A 41 4.22 -11.59 6.37
CA ARG A 41 4.74 -12.75 5.60
C ARG A 41 3.62 -13.55 4.93
N ARG A 42 2.50 -13.75 5.63
CA ARG A 42 1.33 -14.45 5.06
C ARG A 42 0.68 -13.65 3.94
N LEU A 43 0.62 -12.33 4.07
CA LEU A 43 0.15 -11.43 3.01
C LEU A 43 1.08 -11.51 1.79
N ALA A 44 2.40 -11.38 1.99
CA ALA A 44 3.38 -11.52 0.91
C ALA A 44 3.28 -12.87 0.16
N ALA A 45 3.08 -13.97 0.91
CA ALA A 45 2.90 -15.29 0.32
C ALA A 45 1.58 -15.42 -0.48
N THR A 46 0.53 -14.70 -0.07
CA THR A 46 -0.74 -14.66 -0.80
C THR A 46 -0.59 -13.90 -2.10
N GLU A 47 0.05 -12.73 -2.09
CA GLU A 47 0.30 -11.96 -3.32
C GLU A 47 1.22 -12.70 -4.30
N GLU A 48 2.18 -13.49 -3.80
CA GLU A 48 2.98 -14.35 -4.66
C GLU A 48 2.13 -15.44 -5.36
N GLN A 49 1.11 -15.98 -4.69
CA GLN A 49 0.15 -16.89 -5.32
C GLN A 49 -0.71 -16.17 -6.38
N HIS A 50 -1.09 -14.92 -6.11
CA HIS A 50 -1.81 -14.11 -7.08
C HIS A 50 -0.96 -13.81 -8.32
N ALA A 51 0.31 -13.43 -8.13
CA ALA A 51 1.26 -13.23 -9.23
C ALA A 51 1.39 -14.50 -10.09
N GLN A 52 1.51 -15.68 -9.47
CA GLN A 52 1.60 -16.96 -10.18
C GLN A 52 0.36 -17.28 -11.01
N PHE A 53 -0.83 -16.94 -10.50
CA PHE A 53 -2.07 -17.09 -11.27
C PHE A 53 -2.07 -16.19 -12.52
N TRP A 54 -1.69 -14.91 -12.39
CA TRP A 54 -1.62 -14.04 -13.56
C TRP A 54 -0.54 -14.46 -14.55
N GLU A 55 0.58 -15.02 -14.09
CA GLU A 55 1.55 -15.67 -14.97
C GLU A 55 0.94 -16.86 -15.72
N ALA A 56 0.12 -17.68 -15.05
CA ALA A 56 -0.58 -18.78 -15.73
C ALA A 56 -1.55 -18.26 -16.80
N GLN A 57 -2.29 -17.19 -16.52
CA GLN A 57 -3.19 -16.55 -17.48
C GLN A 57 -2.42 -15.97 -18.69
N LEU A 58 -1.28 -15.30 -18.45
CA LEU A 58 -0.40 -14.80 -19.52
C LEU A 58 0.17 -15.93 -20.38
N ARG A 59 0.63 -17.02 -19.77
CA ARG A 59 1.12 -18.21 -20.49
C ARG A 59 -0.01 -18.85 -21.31
N ALA A 60 -1.21 -18.98 -20.75
CA ALA A 60 -2.37 -19.52 -21.46
C ALA A 60 -2.80 -18.65 -22.66
N ALA A 61 -2.54 -17.34 -22.58
CA ALA A 61 -2.71 -16.40 -23.69
C ALA A 61 -1.53 -16.39 -24.70
N GLY A 62 -0.55 -17.29 -24.55
CA GLY A 62 0.61 -17.40 -25.42
C GLY A 62 1.65 -16.29 -25.23
N GLN A 63 1.60 -15.56 -24.11
CA GLN A 63 2.55 -14.50 -23.80
C GLN A 63 3.75 -15.03 -23.02
N ALA A 64 4.94 -14.47 -23.28
CA ALA A 64 6.09 -14.66 -22.43
C ALA A 64 5.92 -13.87 -21.13
N ILE A 65 6.40 -14.43 -20.02
CA ILE A 65 6.40 -13.74 -18.72
C ILE A 65 7.59 -12.77 -18.69
N PRO A 66 7.37 -11.46 -18.47
CA PRO A 66 8.45 -10.51 -18.32
C PRO A 66 9.34 -10.85 -17.11
N GLN A 67 10.55 -10.31 -17.08
CA GLN A 67 11.38 -10.41 -15.88
C GLN A 67 10.70 -9.67 -14.72
N ARG A 68 10.67 -10.29 -13.54
CA ARG A 68 10.13 -9.67 -12.34
C ARG A 68 11.03 -8.50 -11.94
N GLN A 69 10.52 -7.28 -12.05
CA GLN A 69 11.23 -6.05 -11.70
C GLN A 69 10.30 -5.16 -10.89
N LEU A 70 10.85 -4.52 -9.85
CA LEU A 70 10.09 -3.58 -9.03
C LEU A 70 10.18 -2.17 -9.62
N GLY A 71 9.03 -1.51 -9.71
CA GLY A 71 8.96 -0.08 -9.98
C GLY A 71 9.77 0.71 -8.95
N TRP A 72 10.28 1.87 -9.39
CA TRP A 72 11.08 2.77 -8.54
C TRP A 72 10.31 3.23 -7.30
N ARG A 73 8.98 3.38 -7.39
CA ARG A 73 8.10 3.73 -6.28
C ARG A 73 8.17 2.67 -5.19
N THR A 74 7.93 1.40 -5.53
CA THR A 74 7.98 0.29 -4.57
C THR A 74 9.38 0.11 -3.99
N ARG A 75 10.43 0.29 -4.79
CA ARG A 75 11.82 0.32 -4.30
C ARG A 75 12.05 1.43 -3.27
N THR A 76 11.43 2.59 -3.48
CA THR A 76 11.51 3.74 -2.55
C THR A 76 10.76 3.45 -1.26
N LEU A 77 9.55 2.89 -1.33
CA LEU A 77 8.78 2.49 -0.15
C LEU A 77 9.51 1.42 0.67
N ILE A 78 10.10 0.42 0.02
CA ILE A 78 10.96 -0.57 0.68
C ILE A 78 12.16 0.11 1.34
N TRP A 79 12.82 1.05 0.67
CA TRP A 79 13.94 1.78 1.28
C TRP A 79 13.51 2.60 2.51
N LEU A 80 12.35 3.26 2.45
CA LEU A 80 11.77 4.03 3.55
C LEU A 80 11.38 3.13 4.72
N SER A 81 10.73 1.98 4.46
CA SER A 81 10.35 1.03 5.51
C SER A 81 11.56 0.47 6.23
N ARG A 82 12.66 0.21 5.50
CA ARG A 82 13.94 -0.22 6.08
C ARG A 82 14.59 0.85 6.95
N ARG A 83 14.48 2.12 6.56
CA ARG A 83 15.20 3.24 7.19
C ARG A 83 14.46 3.86 8.38
N PHE A 84 13.14 3.88 8.34
CA PHE A 84 12.26 4.56 9.32
C PHE A 84 11.26 3.61 10.00
N GLY A 85 11.19 2.35 9.56
CA GLY A 85 10.28 1.34 10.07
C GLY A 85 8.97 1.24 9.27
N PRO A 86 8.21 0.14 9.45
CA PRO A 86 6.94 -0.10 8.76
C PRO A 86 5.91 1.03 8.88
N GLN A 87 5.81 1.66 10.05
CA GLN A 87 4.78 2.66 10.33
C GLN A 87 4.86 3.89 9.41
N PHE A 88 6.03 4.18 8.87
CA PHE A 88 6.23 5.31 7.95
C PHE A 88 5.53 5.12 6.60
N VAL A 89 5.39 3.87 6.13
CA VAL A 89 4.88 3.57 4.79
C VAL A 89 3.43 3.07 4.78
N LEU A 90 2.92 2.64 5.94
CA LEU A 90 1.57 2.07 6.05
C LEU A 90 0.42 2.98 5.58
N PRO A 91 0.44 4.31 5.81
CA PRO A 91 -0.58 5.19 5.24
C PRO A 91 -0.58 5.18 3.71
N THR A 92 0.60 5.21 3.09
CA THR A 92 0.74 5.18 1.62
C THR A 92 0.28 3.85 1.04
N ILE A 93 0.56 2.74 1.72
CA ILE A 93 0.09 1.40 1.33
C ILE A 93 -1.43 1.33 1.42
N SER A 94 -2.01 1.76 2.54
CA SER A 94 -3.46 1.80 2.70
C SER A 94 -4.16 2.65 1.62
N SER A 95 -3.53 3.74 1.16
CA SER A 95 -4.06 4.52 0.03
C SER A 95 -3.92 3.82 -1.33
N LEU A 96 -2.87 3.05 -1.55
CA LEU A 96 -2.70 2.23 -2.77
C LEU A 96 -3.76 1.13 -2.84
N GLU A 97 -3.88 0.35 -1.78
CA GLU A 97 -4.84 -0.75 -1.67
C GLU A 97 -6.28 -0.28 -1.93
N GLN A 98 -6.63 0.93 -1.50
CA GLN A 98 -7.95 1.51 -1.77
C GLN A 98 -8.16 1.93 -3.23
N ALA A 99 -7.10 2.35 -3.92
CA ALA A 99 -7.16 2.69 -5.34
C ALA A 99 -7.32 1.44 -6.21
N ASP A 100 -6.61 0.36 -5.85
CA ASP A 100 -6.54 -0.88 -6.62
C ASP A 100 -7.80 -1.76 -6.49
N ASP A 101 -8.53 -1.68 -5.36
CA ASP A 101 -9.77 -2.45 -5.10
C ASP A 101 -10.89 -2.23 -6.15
N THR A 102 -10.89 -1.07 -6.84
CA THR A 102 -12.01 -0.64 -7.69
C THR A 102 -12.05 -1.31 -9.07
N GLY A 103 -10.92 -1.76 -9.63
CA GLY A 103 -10.85 -2.36 -10.97
C GLY A 103 -10.66 -3.88 -10.97
N TYR A 104 -9.90 -4.40 -10.01
CA TYR A 104 -9.51 -5.81 -9.92
C TYR A 104 -10.70 -6.75 -9.66
N ARG A 105 -11.64 -6.31 -8.82
CA ARG A 105 -12.78 -7.10 -8.35
C ARG A 105 -13.85 -7.38 -9.40
N ALA A 106 -13.91 -6.58 -10.47
CA ALA A 106 -14.92 -6.74 -11.52
C ALA A 106 -14.50 -7.78 -12.58
N GLN A 107 -13.23 -8.20 -12.59
CA GLN A 107 -12.65 -8.99 -13.67
C GLN A 107 -13.22 -10.43 -13.70
N PRO A 108 -13.66 -10.95 -14.85
CA PRO A 108 -14.26 -12.28 -14.96
C PRO A 108 -13.36 -13.41 -14.45
N GLU A 109 -12.05 -13.29 -14.64
CA GLU A 109 -11.04 -14.32 -14.34
C GLU A 109 -10.86 -14.54 -12.84
N SER A 110 -11.04 -13.50 -12.03
CA SER A 110 -10.89 -13.59 -10.57
C SER A 110 -12.17 -14.06 -9.87
N ARG A 111 -13.34 -14.01 -10.52
CA ARG A 111 -14.65 -14.35 -9.92
C ARG A 111 -14.79 -15.80 -9.46
N ALA A 112 -14.11 -16.73 -10.12
CA ALA A 112 -14.14 -18.16 -9.78
C ALA A 112 -12.99 -18.57 -8.85
N THR A 113 -12.22 -17.62 -8.33
CA THR A 113 -11.04 -17.84 -7.50
C THR A 113 -11.24 -17.29 -6.08
N PRO A 114 -10.46 -17.74 -5.08
CA PRO A 114 -10.49 -17.15 -3.75
C PRO A 114 -9.94 -15.71 -3.68
N MET A 115 -9.28 -15.21 -4.74
CA MET A 115 -8.59 -13.90 -4.75
C MET A 115 -9.49 -12.76 -4.29
N ALA A 116 -10.70 -12.65 -4.86
CA ALA A 116 -11.62 -11.57 -4.50
C ALA A 116 -12.05 -11.61 -3.02
N ALA A 117 -11.99 -12.77 -2.36
CA ALA A 117 -12.21 -12.91 -0.93
C ALA A 117 -10.94 -12.63 -0.11
N GLN A 118 -9.76 -13.01 -0.64
CA GLN A 118 -8.45 -12.72 -0.08
C GLN A 118 -8.18 -11.21 -0.05
N GLU A 119 -8.42 -10.49 -1.15
CA GLU A 119 -8.32 -9.01 -1.24
C GLU A 119 -9.19 -8.29 -0.20
N ARG A 120 -10.43 -8.77 -0.01
CA ARG A 120 -11.33 -8.25 1.02
C ARG A 120 -10.83 -8.53 2.43
N SER A 121 -10.10 -9.62 2.64
CA SER A 121 -9.46 -9.89 3.93
C SER A 121 -8.23 -9.00 4.12
N HIS A 122 -7.46 -8.77 3.05
CA HIS A 122 -6.24 -7.96 3.02
C HIS A 122 -6.52 -6.52 3.47
N SER A 123 -7.39 -5.84 2.73
CA SER A 123 -7.83 -4.47 3.02
C SER A 123 -8.34 -4.29 4.46
N ARG A 124 -9.15 -5.24 4.97
CA ARG A 124 -9.67 -5.21 6.35
C ARG A 124 -8.57 -5.41 7.40
N LEU A 125 -7.62 -6.31 7.15
CA LEU A 125 -6.49 -6.53 8.06
C LEU A 125 -5.60 -5.28 8.13
N ILE A 126 -5.25 -4.69 6.98
CA ILE A 126 -4.45 -3.46 6.93
C ILE A 126 -5.17 -2.30 7.62
N GLN A 127 -6.48 -2.12 7.39
CA GLN A 127 -7.26 -1.11 8.10
C GLN A 127 -7.28 -1.33 9.62
N THR A 128 -7.34 -2.59 10.07
CA THR A 128 -7.28 -2.93 11.50
C THR A 128 -5.91 -2.61 12.09
N ILE A 129 -4.82 -2.93 11.37
CA ILE A 129 -3.45 -2.60 11.78
C ILE A 129 -3.27 -1.07 11.87
N VAL A 130 -3.71 -0.33 10.84
CA VAL A 130 -3.63 1.14 10.81
C VAL A 130 -4.50 1.79 11.90
N GLY A 131 -5.70 1.25 12.15
CA GLY A 131 -6.61 1.72 13.19
C GLY A 131 -6.09 1.45 14.60
N GLY A 132 -5.50 0.28 14.84
CA GLY A 132 -4.88 -0.10 16.11
C GLY A 132 -3.67 0.75 16.47
N MET A 133 -2.86 1.17 15.48
CA MET A 133 -1.72 2.07 15.70
C MET A 133 -2.14 3.50 16.08
N ARG A 134 -3.29 3.99 15.59
CA ARG A 134 -3.84 5.30 16.00
C ARG A 134 -4.43 5.29 17.41
N GLY A 135 -4.76 4.11 17.93
CA GLY A 135 -5.28 3.88 19.27
C GLY A 135 -4.22 3.33 20.23
N GLY A 136 -3.20 4.12 20.54
CA GLY A 136 -2.32 3.79 21.67
C GLY A 136 -3.12 3.71 22.97
N MET A 137 -2.99 2.59 23.69
CA MET A 137 -3.37 2.49 25.10
C MET A 137 -2.55 3.49 25.93
N GLU A 138 -3.06 4.71 26.04
CA GLU A 138 -2.84 5.67 27.16
C GLU A 138 -3.76 6.91 27.06
N GLY A 139 -4.80 6.91 26.21
CA GLY A 139 -5.76 8.02 26.13
C GLY A 139 -6.89 7.96 27.16
N SER A 140 -7.26 6.76 27.64
CA SER A 140 -8.40 6.58 28.56
C SER A 140 -8.07 6.84 30.03
N ALA A 141 -6.79 6.84 30.41
CA ALA A 141 -6.33 7.27 31.73
C ALA A 141 -6.17 8.80 31.83
N ILE A 142 -5.89 9.47 30.71
CA ILE A 142 -5.76 10.94 30.64
C ILE A 142 -7.13 11.61 30.46
N ALA A 143 -8.05 11.00 29.71
CA ALA A 143 -9.42 11.50 29.56
C ALA A 143 -10.24 11.46 30.86
N GLN A 144 -9.82 10.66 31.85
CA GLN A 144 -10.49 10.57 33.14
C GLN A 144 -9.97 11.59 34.18
N LEU A 145 -8.88 12.31 33.88
CA LEU A 145 -8.28 13.33 34.77
C LEU A 145 -8.37 14.77 34.21
N GLU A 146 -8.57 14.99 32.91
CA GLU A 146 -8.66 16.33 32.31
C GLU A 146 -10.08 16.93 32.30
N GLY A 147 -10.87 16.58 33.31
CA GLY A 147 -11.91 17.45 33.79
C GLY A 147 -11.29 18.67 34.47
N ARG A 148 -11.09 19.76 33.72
CA ARG A 148 -10.88 21.17 34.12
C ARG A 148 -9.46 21.73 33.89
N HIS A 149 -9.49 22.92 33.28
CA HIS A 149 -8.46 23.94 33.08
C HIS A 149 -7.65 23.91 31.77
N ARG A 150 -8.01 24.90 30.93
CA ARG A 150 -7.18 25.49 29.88
C ARG A 150 -5.80 25.87 30.44
N ALA A 151 -4.72 25.41 29.80
CA ALA A 151 -3.60 26.23 29.34
C ALA A 151 -2.50 25.35 28.71
N ALA A 152 -1.90 25.90 27.65
CA ALA A 152 -0.79 25.38 26.86
C ALA A 152 0.37 24.74 27.66
N SER A 153 0.98 23.66 27.14
CA SER A 153 2.46 23.51 27.00
C SER A 153 2.92 22.07 26.65
N GLY A 154 2.46 21.50 25.53
CA GLY A 154 3.02 20.21 25.05
C GLY A 154 2.92 19.94 23.54
N ASN A 155 2.24 20.79 22.78
CA ASN A 155 1.86 20.46 21.40
C ASN A 155 2.83 20.96 20.32
N ALA A 156 3.84 21.77 20.65
CA ALA A 156 4.72 22.38 19.63
C ALA A 156 5.77 21.40 19.08
N LEU A 157 6.41 20.58 19.93
CA LEU A 157 7.39 19.59 19.44
C LEU A 157 6.70 18.42 18.73
N ARG A 158 5.51 18.02 19.19
CA ARG A 158 4.69 16.97 18.56
C ARG A 158 4.07 17.44 17.25
N ALA A 159 3.62 18.70 17.16
CA ALA A 159 3.15 19.28 15.91
C ALA A 159 4.29 19.63 14.93
N ALA A 160 5.50 19.90 15.42
CA ALA A 160 6.67 20.08 14.55
C ALA A 160 7.14 18.75 13.95
N VAL A 161 7.16 17.67 14.73
CA VAL A 161 7.55 16.33 14.24
C VAL A 161 6.47 15.72 13.35
N LEU A 162 5.19 15.77 13.75
CA LEU A 162 4.08 15.30 12.90
C LEU A 162 3.84 16.23 11.70
N GLY A 163 3.93 17.55 11.88
CA GLY A 163 3.72 18.52 10.80
C GLY A 163 4.86 18.62 9.80
N ALA A 164 6.13 18.41 10.19
CA ALA A 164 7.23 18.28 9.24
C ALA A 164 7.16 16.95 8.48
N SER A 165 6.75 15.87 9.14
CA SER A 165 6.57 14.56 8.50
C SER A 165 5.41 14.60 7.49
N ASP A 166 4.24 15.11 7.90
CA ASP A 166 3.07 15.22 7.03
C ASP A 166 3.24 16.30 5.94
N GLY A 167 3.97 17.38 6.21
CA GLY A 167 4.26 18.43 5.22
C GLY A 167 5.25 17.99 4.14
N LEU A 168 6.29 17.23 4.52
CA LEU A 168 7.23 16.64 3.55
C LEU A 168 6.59 15.46 2.82
N LEU A 169 5.81 14.62 3.50
CA LEU A 169 5.06 13.52 2.87
C LEU A 169 3.98 14.02 1.91
N SER A 170 3.30 15.12 2.24
CA SER A 170 2.30 15.75 1.36
C SER A 170 2.96 16.39 0.14
N ASN A 171 4.05 17.15 0.32
CA ASN A 171 4.80 17.71 -0.81
C ASN A 171 5.44 16.60 -1.67
N PHE A 172 5.98 15.56 -1.05
CA PHE A 172 6.53 14.43 -1.80
C PHE A 172 5.41 13.69 -2.55
N SER A 173 4.28 13.39 -1.91
CA SER A 173 3.13 12.74 -2.56
C SER A 173 2.53 13.61 -3.67
N LEU A 174 2.50 14.93 -3.51
CA LEU A 174 2.06 15.88 -4.53
C LEU A 174 3.03 15.91 -5.72
N VAL A 175 4.33 16.05 -5.48
CA VAL A 175 5.37 16.06 -6.54
C VAL A 175 5.41 14.71 -7.26
N MET A 176 5.24 13.60 -6.55
CA MET A 176 5.16 12.25 -7.12
C MET A 176 3.86 12.03 -7.90
N GLY A 177 2.73 12.58 -7.43
CA GLY A 177 1.45 12.54 -8.13
C GLY A 177 1.47 13.35 -9.43
N VAL A 178 2.09 14.54 -9.41
CA VAL A 178 2.27 15.39 -10.60
C VAL A 178 3.25 14.77 -11.59
N ALA A 179 4.39 14.22 -11.12
CA ALA A 179 5.35 13.53 -11.98
C ALA A 179 4.79 12.21 -12.58
N GLY A 180 3.90 11.51 -11.86
CA GLY A 180 3.21 10.32 -12.35
C GLY A 180 2.12 10.63 -13.40
N ALA A 181 1.45 11.78 -13.29
CA ALA A 181 0.44 12.22 -14.25
C ALA A 181 1.03 12.65 -15.60
N GLU A 182 2.27 13.14 -15.63
CA GLU A 182 2.93 13.61 -16.86
C GLU A 182 3.35 12.47 -17.80
N MET A 183 3.55 11.24 -17.28
CA MET A 183 4.05 10.11 -18.07
C MET A 183 2.98 9.32 -18.84
N ASN A 184 1.69 9.67 -18.73
CA ASN A 184 0.57 8.97 -19.38
C ASN A 184 -0.24 9.81 -20.40
N GLY A 185 0.32 10.92 -20.89
CA GLY A 185 -0.14 11.54 -22.15
C GLY A 185 -1.41 12.40 -22.07
N SER A 186 -1.23 13.69 -21.79
CA SER A 186 -1.75 14.88 -22.49
C SER A 186 -1.73 16.02 -21.47
N GLY A 187 -0.79 16.96 -21.65
CA GLY A 187 -0.55 18.03 -20.68
C GLY A 187 -1.81 18.85 -20.42
N VAL A 188 -2.28 18.83 -19.18
CA VAL A 188 -3.27 19.79 -18.69
C VAL A 188 -2.49 21.01 -18.20
N LEU A 189 -2.55 22.07 -19.00
CA LEU A 189 -2.08 23.40 -18.65
C LEU A 189 -3.01 23.97 -17.57
N VAL A 190 -2.60 23.92 -16.30
CA VAL A 190 -3.25 24.70 -15.24
C VAL A 190 -2.60 26.08 -15.25
N ALA A 191 -3.19 27.01 -16.02
CA ALA A 191 -3.01 28.43 -15.77
C ALA A 191 -3.83 28.79 -14.52
N GLY A 192 -3.22 29.52 -13.59
CA GLY A 192 -3.85 30.01 -12.38
C GLY A 192 -4.93 31.05 -12.62
#